data_AF-A0A4S4ZSB2-F1
#
_entry.id   AF-A0A4S4ZSB2-F1
#
_cell.length_a   1.000
_cell.length_b   1.000
_cell.length_c   1.000
_cell.angle_alpha   90.00
_cell.angle_beta   90.00
_cell.angle_gamma   90.00
#
_symmetry.space_group_name_H-M   'P 1'
#
loop_
_entity.id
_entity.type
_entity.pdbx_description
1 polymer ?
#
loop_
_entity_poly.entity_id
_entity_poly.type
_entity_poly.pdbx_seq_one_letter_code
_entity_poly.pdbx_strand_id
1 'polypeptide(L)' 'AVAAGAGPAAVGAHAVRDDLATGRLVQITVVGLDLTRRLHAVWQGGAHPPEGPARELVSWAVKATR' A
#
# COMPACT_ATOMS: atom_id res chain seq x y z
N ALA A 1 -4.98 -14.89 -7.76
CA ALA A 1 -6.42 -15.13 -7.50
C ALA A 1 -7.29 -14.20 -8.35
N VAL A 2 -7.31 -12.88 -8.10
CA VAL A 2 -8.15 -11.93 -8.85
C VAL A 2 -7.84 -11.93 -10.35
N ALA A 3 -6.57 -11.69 -10.73
CA ALA A 3 -6.14 -11.73 -12.14
C ALA A 3 -6.31 -13.11 -12.80
N ALA A 4 -6.41 -14.18 -11.99
CA ALA A 4 -6.66 -15.54 -12.48
C ALA A 4 -8.17 -15.88 -12.56
N GLY A 5 -9.07 -14.91 -12.32
CA GLY A 5 -10.52 -15.10 -12.46
C GLY A 5 -11.23 -15.72 -11.26
N ALA A 6 -10.58 -15.82 -10.09
CA ALA A 6 -11.20 -16.41 -8.90
C ALA A 6 -12.35 -15.57 -8.29
N GLY A 7 -12.54 -14.32 -8.76
CA GLY A 7 -13.54 -13.37 -8.29
C GLY A 7 -12.94 -12.04 -7.83
N PRO A 8 -13.80 -11.06 -7.45
CA PRO A 8 -13.36 -9.76 -6.97
C PRO A 8 -12.74 -9.83 -5.58
N ALA A 9 -11.86 -8.88 -5.26
CA ALA A 9 -11.28 -8.74 -3.92
C ALA A 9 -11.01 -7.26 -3.59
N ALA A 10 -11.01 -6.94 -2.30
CA ALA A 10 -10.48 -5.68 -1.79
C ALA A 10 -8.95 -5.79 -1.69
N VAL A 11 -8.23 -5.00 -2.49
CA VAL A 11 -6.77 -5.01 -2.53
C VAL A 11 -6.25 -3.59 -2.32
N GLY A 12 -5.09 -3.46 -1.67
CA GLY A 12 -4.49 -2.14 -1.43
C GLY A 12 -4.18 -1.43 -2.76
N ALA A 13 -4.61 -0.18 -2.89
CA ALA A 13 -4.48 0.61 -4.12
C ALA A 13 -3.04 0.70 -4.64
N HIS A 14 -2.04 0.69 -3.75
CA HIS A 14 -0.62 0.72 -4.13
C HIS A 14 -0.15 -0.61 -4.74
N ALA A 15 -0.75 -1.74 -4.35
CA ALA A 15 -0.37 -3.07 -4.83
C ALA A 15 -0.94 -3.39 -6.21
N VAL A 16 -2.05 -2.75 -6.61
CA VAL A 16 -2.73 -2.98 -7.90
C VAL A 16 -2.60 -1.81 -8.87
N ARG A 17 -1.77 -0.81 -8.55
CA ARG A 17 -1.64 0.42 -9.37
C ARG A 17 -1.28 0.07 -10.81
N ASP A 18 -0.27 -0.78 -11.00
CA ASP A 18 0.19 -1.15 -12.32
C ASP A 18 -0.83 -2.06 -13.03
N ASP A 19 -1.46 -2.99 -12.31
CA ASP A 19 -2.55 -3.80 -12.85
C ASP A 19 -3.69 -2.95 -13.44
N LEU A 20 -4.08 -1.89 -12.73
CA LEU A 20 -5.12 -0.95 -13.16
C LEU A 20 -4.63 -0.10 -14.34
N ALA A 21 -3.39 0.39 -14.28
CA ALA A 21 -2.81 1.21 -15.36
C ALA A 21 -2.68 0.44 -16.68
N THR A 22 -2.36 -0.86 -16.62
CA THR A 22 -2.26 -1.72 -17.81
C THR A 22 -3.60 -2.35 -18.21
N GLY A 23 -4.68 -2.11 -17.46
CA GLY A 23 -5.99 -2.74 -17.69
C GLY A 23 -6.03 -4.25 -17.43
N ARG A 24 -5.07 -4.80 -16.68
CA ARG A 24 -5.06 -6.21 -16.26
C ARG A 24 -6.11 -6.49 -15.18
N LEU A 25 -6.38 -5.48 -14.35
CA LEU A 25 -7.52 -5.45 -13.43
C LEU A 25 -8.38 -4.23 -13.75
N VAL A 26 -9.63 -4.29 -13.32
CA VAL A 26 -10.58 -3.17 -13.36
C VAL A 26 -11.03 -2.83 -11.95
N GLN A 27 -11.23 -1.54 -11.67
CA GLN A 27 -11.74 -1.09 -10.39
C GLN A 27 -13.27 -1.19 -10.37
N ILE A 28 -13.82 -1.82 -9.32
CA ILE A 28 -15.26 -1.85 -9.05
C ILE A 28 -15.56 -0.83 -7.94
N THR A 29 -16.49 0.09 -8.20
CA THR A 29 -16.90 1.10 -7.21
C THR A 29 -17.83 0.47 -6.18
N VAL A 30 -17.47 0.58 -4.90
CA VAL A 30 -18.26 0.14 -3.75
C VAL A 30 -18.54 1.35 -2.86
N VAL A 31 -19.81 1.58 -2.51
CA VAL A 31 -20.24 2.70 -1.66
C VAL A 31 -20.42 2.25 -0.21
N GLY A 32 -20.20 3.16 0.74
CA GLY A 32 -20.43 2.92 2.17
C GLY A 32 -19.35 2.09 2.88
N LEU A 33 -18.21 1.84 2.23
CA LEU A 33 -17.10 1.08 2.80
C LEU A 33 -15.87 1.98 2.98
N ASP A 34 -15.44 2.16 4.22
CA ASP A 34 -14.16 2.82 4.55
C ASP A 34 -13.07 1.76 4.75
N LEU A 35 -12.12 1.71 3.82
CA LEU A 35 -10.93 0.84 3.87
C LEU A 35 -9.65 1.64 4.10
N THR A 36 -9.76 2.89 4.58
CA THR A 36 -8.59 3.69 4.90
C THR A 36 -7.82 3.03 6.04
N ARG A 37 -6.49 2.97 5.89
CA ARG A 37 -5.60 2.40 6.89
C ARG A 37 -4.31 3.17 6.93
N ARG A 38 -3.78 3.37 8.13
CA ARG A 38 -2.46 3.95 8.33
C ARG A 38 -1.40 2.88 8.10
N LEU A 39 -0.40 3.19 7.27
CA LEU A 39 0.80 2.36 7.17
C LEU A 39 1.75 2.76 8.30
N HIS A 40 2.24 1.77 9.05
CA HIS A 40 3.16 1.95 10.15
C HIS A 40 4.53 1.38 9.79
N ALA A 41 5.58 2.17 9.95
CA ALA A 41 6.95 1.66 9.98
C ALA A 41 7.26 1.21 11.42
N VAL A 42 7.74 -0.02 11.57
CA VAL A 42 8.08 -0.62 12.86
C VAL A 42 9.53 -1.10 12.85
N TRP A 43 10.23 -0.93 13.97
CA TRP A 43 11.62 -1.36 14.15
C TRP A 43 11.85 -1.74 15.61
N GLN A 44 12.97 -2.41 15.86
CA GLN A 44 13.40 -2.75 17.22
C GLN A 44 14.15 -1.56 17.84
N GLY A 45 13.85 -1.23 19.09
CA GLY A 45 14.52 -0.16 19.85
C GLY A 45 13.64 1.05 20.14
N GLY A 46 14.25 2.23 20.21
CA GLY A 46 13.63 3.48 20.66
C GLY A 46 12.73 4.17 19.64
N ALA A 47 12.40 5.44 19.88
CA ALA A 47 11.43 6.21 19.10
C ALA A 47 11.84 6.54 17.64
N HIS A 48 13.06 6.20 17.23
CA HIS A 48 13.58 6.43 15.88
C HIS A 48 14.19 5.15 15.32
N PRO A 49 14.06 4.89 14.01
CA PRO A 49 14.71 3.74 13.38
C PRO A 49 16.23 3.87 13.53
N PRO A 50 16.97 2.74 13.59
CA PRO A 50 18.44 2.74 13.61
C PRO A 50 19.02 3.58 12.47
N GLU A 51 20.18 4.20 12.70
CA GLU A 51 20.83 5.01 11.68
C GLU A 51 21.16 4.19 10.43
N GLY A 52 21.23 4.86 9.28
CA GLY A 52 21.54 4.23 7.99
C GLY A 52 20.29 3.91 7.15
N PRO A 53 20.36 2.90 6.26
CA PRO A 53 19.40 2.70 5.18
C PRO A 53 17.94 2.56 5.63
N ALA A 54 17.69 1.94 6.78
CA ALA A 54 16.34 1.79 7.31
C ALA A 54 15.70 3.15 7.65
N ARG A 55 16.45 4.05 8.29
CA ARG A 55 15.99 5.41 8.60
C ARG A 55 15.79 6.23 7.34
N GLU A 56 16.67 6.10 6.35
CA GLU A 56 16.54 6.79 5.06
C GLU A 56 15.28 6.34 4.32
N LEU A 57 15.01 5.03 4.24
CA LEU A 57 13.81 4.49 3.64
C LEU A 57 12.53 5.03 4.29
N VAL A 58 12.47 5.03 5.63
CA VAL A 58 11.32 5.59 6.37
C VAL A 58 11.15 7.08 6.06
N SER A 59 12.25 7.83 5.97
CA SER A 59 12.21 9.26 5.64
C SER A 59 11.65 9.52 4.23
N TRP A 60 11.96 8.66 3.25
CA TRP A 60 11.41 8.75 1.89
C TRP A 60 9.94 8.36 1.84
N ALA A 61 9.57 7.26 2.50
CA ALA A 61 8.20 6.76 2.54
C ALA A 61 7.24 7.79 3.15
N VAL A 62 7.63 8.46 4.24
CA VAL A 62 6.81 9.50 4.88
C VAL A 62 6.62 10.72 3.97
N LYS A 63 7.65 11.13 3.22
CA LYS A 63 7.55 12.26 2.27
C LYS A 63 6.65 11.95 1.07
N ALA A 64 6.67 10.70 0.59
CA ALA A 64 5.90 10.25 -0.56
C ALA A 64 4.39 10.10 -0.29
N THR A 65 3.95 10.18 0.97
CA THR A 65 2.55 10.00 1.37
C THR A 65 1.76 11.33 1.41
N ARG A 66 2.22 12.37 0.71
CA ARG A 66 1.51 13.65 0.54
C ARG A 66 0.85 13.75 -0.83
#